data_AF-A0A443YGK4-F1
#
_entry.id   AF-A0A443YGK4-F1
#
_cell.length_a   1.000
_cell.length_b   1.000
_cell.length_c   1.000
_cell.angle_alpha   90.00
_cell.angle_beta   90.00
_cell.angle_gamma   90.00
#
_symmetry.space_group_name_H-M   'P 1'
#
loop_
_entity.id
_entity.type
_entity.pdbx_description
1 polymer ?
#
loop_
_entity_poly.entity_id
_entity_poly.type
_entity_poly.pdbx_seq_one_letter_code
_entity_poly.pdbx_strand_id
1 'polypeptide(L)'
;MVNLSSTPFKRTPAQKLFRFIAGIVIVGLIIWGLVAIPYDILREERARLYGEEVTSGLVLTVRTEDAGEYPGANLIIEYKYVDPDGYARRTEARLPDSLWKQYRPGTRLKVILVRGRPDMARIPDEVEPGFQVWLRELMN
;
A
#
# COMPACT_ATOMS: atom_id res chain seq x y z
N MET A 1 35.00 -20.86 52.56
CA MET A 1 34.77 -19.67 51.70
C MET A 1 35.39 -19.95 50.35
N VAL A 2 34.58 -20.24 49.33
CA VAL A 2 35.07 -20.48 47.96
C VAL A 2 35.05 -19.14 47.24
N ASN A 3 36.23 -18.56 47.00
CA ASN A 3 36.38 -17.38 46.17
C ASN A 3 36.25 -17.81 44.70
N LEU A 4 35.08 -17.54 44.11
CA LEU A 4 34.89 -17.57 42.66
C LEU A 4 35.61 -16.38 42.04
N SER A 5 36.90 -16.54 41.74
CA SER A 5 37.66 -15.58 40.95
C SER A 5 37.15 -15.59 39.52
N SER A 6 36.14 -14.77 39.22
CA SER A 6 35.70 -14.47 37.86
C SER A 6 36.72 -13.54 37.20
N THR A 7 37.81 -14.10 36.68
CA THR A 7 38.71 -13.38 35.78
C THR A 7 37.89 -12.94 34.55
N PRO A 8 37.74 -11.61 34.29
CA PRO A 8 37.01 -11.18 33.12
C PRO A 8 37.84 -11.58 31.89
N PHE A 9 37.29 -12.48 31.07
CA PHE A 9 37.87 -12.83 29.77
C PHE A 9 38.11 -11.54 28.96
N LYS A 10 39.38 -11.13 28.84
CA LYS A 10 39.75 -9.95 28.06
C LYS A 10 39.59 -10.29 26.58
N ARG A 11 38.53 -9.75 25.96
CA ARG A 11 38.24 -9.93 24.53
C ARG A 11 39.39 -9.40 23.69
N THR A 12 39.78 -10.15 22.66
CA THR A 12 40.81 -9.72 21.71
C THR A 12 40.33 -8.51 20.90
N PRO A 13 41.22 -7.63 20.44
CA PRO A 13 40.84 -6.45 19.64
C PRO A 13 40.02 -6.83 18.39
N ALA A 14 40.31 -7.97 17.76
CA ALA A 14 39.54 -8.51 16.65
C ALA A 14 38.08 -8.85 17.03
N GLN A 15 37.84 -9.43 18.22
CA GLN A 15 36.48 -9.70 18.70
C GLN A 15 35.69 -8.42 19.00
N LYS A 16 36.37 -7.36 19.45
CA LYS A 16 35.72 -6.04 19.65
C LYS A 16 35.32 -5.41 18.32
N LEU A 17 36.21 -5.44 17.33
CA LEU A 17 35.95 -4.92 15.99
C LEU A 17 34.81 -5.68 15.29
N PHE A 18 34.82 -7.02 15.36
CA PHE A 18 33.77 -7.85 14.76
C PHE A 18 32.38 -7.52 15.35
N ARG A 19 32.26 -7.40 16.67
CA ARG A 19 30.98 -7.05 17.31
C ARG A 19 30.51 -5.65 16.93
N PHE A 20 31.43 -4.71 16.78
CA PHE A 20 31.11 -3.35 16.34
C PHE A 20 30.55 -3.35 14.91
N ILE A 21 31.23 -4.02 13.97
CA ILE A 21 30.77 -4.16 12.59
C ILE A 21 29.43 -4.91 12.53
N ALA A 22 29.31 -6.03 13.24
CA ALA A 22 28.07 -6.79 13.30
C ALA A 22 26.92 -5.94 13.86
N GLY A 23 27.17 -5.14 14.89
CA GLY A 23 26.19 -4.19 15.43
C GLY A 23 25.73 -3.17 14.39
N ILE A 24 26.67 -2.58 13.64
CA ILE A 24 26.34 -1.63 12.56
C ILE A 24 25.51 -2.32 11.47
N VAL A 25 25.90 -3.53 11.05
CA VAL A 25 25.17 -4.28 10.03
C VAL A 25 23.75 -4.61 10.49
N ILE A 26 23.59 -5.08 11.73
CA ILE A 26 22.26 -5.40 12.29
C ILE A 26 21.39 -4.13 12.35
N VAL A 27 21.91 -3.03 12.87
CA VAL A 27 21.16 -1.76 12.94
C VAL A 27 20.82 -1.26 11.54
N GLY A 28 21.76 -1.37 10.59
CA GLY A 28 21.53 -1.02 9.20
C GLY A 28 20.43 -1.85 8.55
N LEU A 29 20.39 -3.16 8.80
CA LEU A 29 19.33 -4.05 8.31
C LEU A 29 17.97 -3.73 8.93
N ILE A 30 17.92 -3.37 10.22
CA ILE A 30 16.68 -2.96 10.88
C ILE A 30 16.15 -1.66 10.26
N ILE A 31 17.01 -0.65 10.10
CA ILE A 31 16.62 0.63 9.47
C ILE A 31 16.18 0.40 8.04
N TRP A 32 16.92 -0.40 7.27
CA TRP A 32 16.57 -0.74 5.89
C TRP A 32 15.22 -1.44 5.80
N GLY A 33 14.97 -2.42 6.68
CA GLY A 33 13.68 -3.10 6.76
C GLY A 33 12.53 -2.14 7.08
N LEU A 34 12.72 -1.21 8.02
CA LEU A 34 11.70 -0.21 8.36
C LEU A 34 11.42 0.78 7.23
N VAL A 35 12.45 1.19 6.48
CA VAL A 35 12.30 2.09 5.33
C VAL A 35 11.64 1.40 4.12
N ALA A 36 11.83 0.09 3.98
CA ALA A 36 11.22 -0.70 2.91
C ALA A 36 9.70 -0.91 3.08
N ILE A 37 9.12 -0.57 4.24
CA ILE A 37 7.68 -0.70 4.46
C ILE A 37 6.94 0.45 3.74
N PRO A 38 6.01 0.16 2.82
CA PRO A 38 5.23 1.19 2.14
C PRO A 38 4.18 1.78 3.10
N TYR A 39 4.59 2.80 3.85
CA TYR A 39 3.80 3.44 4.90
C TYR A 39 2.50 4.06 4.36
N ASP A 40 2.50 4.55 3.13
CA ASP A 40 1.31 5.16 2.52
C ASP A 40 0.18 4.15 2.35
N ILE A 41 0.49 2.92 1.90
CA ILE A 41 -0.49 1.83 1.79
C ILE A 41 -1.06 1.46 3.17
N LEU A 42 -0.20 1.36 4.20
CA LEU A 42 -0.68 1.10 5.57
C LEU A 42 -1.58 2.21 6.11
N ARG A 43 -1.25 3.47 5.78
CA ARG A 43 -2.03 4.64 6.17
C ARG A 43 -3.40 4.64 5.49
N GLU A 44 -3.45 4.28 4.21
CA GLU A 44 -4.69 4.13 3.44
C GLU A 44 -5.56 3.00 3.99
N GLU A 45 -4.99 1.81 4.21
CA GLU A 45 -5.73 0.67 4.77
C GLU A 45 -6.28 0.96 6.16
N ARG A 46 -5.51 1.65 7.01
CA ARG A 46 -6.02 2.10 8.31
C ARG A 46 -7.21 3.05 8.15
N ALA A 47 -7.18 3.96 7.17
CA ALA A 47 -8.29 4.86 6.91
C ALA A 47 -9.56 4.07 6.52
N ARG A 48 -9.41 3.01 5.72
CA ARG A 48 -10.50 2.10 5.33
C ARG A 48 -11.11 1.33 6.51
N LEU A 49 -10.30 0.94 7.49
CA LEU A 49 -10.80 0.30 8.72
C LEU A 49 -11.79 1.18 9.51
N TYR A 50 -11.75 2.51 9.35
CA TYR A 50 -12.69 3.42 10.01
C TYR A 50 -14.04 3.56 9.29
N GLY A 51 -14.22 2.87 8.16
CA GLY A 51 -15.50 2.74 7.47
C GLY A 51 -15.46 3.25 6.03
N GLU A 52 -16.07 2.45 5.17
CA GLU A 52 -16.26 2.75 3.75
C GLU A 52 -17.74 3.04 3.46
N GLU A 53 -17.98 3.95 2.52
CA GLU A 53 -19.30 4.27 1.99
C GLU A 53 -19.35 4.01 0.50
N VAL A 54 -20.55 3.72 0.00
CA VAL A 54 -20.79 3.42 -1.40
C VAL A 54 -21.52 4.60 -2.03
N THR A 55 -20.97 5.12 -3.12
CA THR A 55 -21.62 6.10 -3.98
C THR A 55 -21.67 5.60 -5.43
N SER A 56 -22.38 6.34 -6.27
CA SER A 56 -22.42 6.10 -7.72
C SER A 56 -21.48 7.06 -8.43
N GLY A 57 -20.70 6.53 -9.37
CA GLY A 57 -19.84 7.31 -10.25
C GLY A 57 -20.24 7.15 -11.72
N LEU A 58 -19.68 8.02 -12.56
CA LEU A 58 -19.84 8.01 -14.01
C LEU A 58 -18.47 7.99 -14.67
N VAL A 59 -18.24 7.04 -15.58
CA VAL A 59 -17.03 6.99 -16.39
C VAL A 59 -17.02 8.16 -17.37
N LEU A 60 -15.92 8.92 -17.39
CA LEU A 60 -15.70 10.04 -18.31
C LEU A 60 -14.86 9.60 -19.50
N THR A 61 -13.69 9.02 -19.23
CA THR A 61 -12.72 8.65 -20.25
C THR A 61 -12.13 7.28 -19.95
N VAL A 62 -11.66 6.63 -21.01
CA VAL A 62 -11.07 5.29 -20.95
C VAL A 62 -9.85 5.34 -21.85
N ARG A 63 -8.68 5.04 -21.30
CA ARG A 63 -7.40 5.03 -22.03
C ARG A 63 -6.59 3.79 -21.67
N THR A 64 -5.66 3.43 -22.53
CA THR A 64 -4.70 2.35 -22.26
C THR A 64 -3.31 2.92 -22.06
N GLU A 65 -2.59 2.44 -21.05
CA GLU A 65 -1.20 2.80 -20.79
C GLU A 65 -0.42 1.51 -20.47
N ASP A 66 0.78 1.36 -21.01
CA ASP A 66 1.67 0.23 -20.66
C ASP A 66 2.16 0.43 -19.22
N ALA A 67 1.51 -0.26 -18.27
CA ALA A 67 1.81 -0.14 -16.86
C ALA A 67 3.01 -1.01 -16.47
N GLY A 68 4.22 -0.43 -16.50
CA GLY A 68 5.44 -1.12 -16.07
C GLY A 68 5.44 -1.56 -14.59
N GLU A 69 4.64 -0.91 -13.74
CA GLU A 69 4.53 -1.18 -12.30
C GLU A 69 3.39 -2.16 -11.94
N TYR A 70 2.42 -2.37 -12.85
CA TYR A 70 1.23 -3.20 -12.61
C TYR A 70 1.01 -4.14 -13.81
N PRO A 71 1.69 -5.31 -13.87
CA PRO A 71 1.58 -6.22 -15.00
C PRO A 71 0.14 -6.72 -15.17
N GLY A 72 -0.50 -6.35 -16.28
CA GLY A 72 -1.88 -6.74 -16.63
C GLY A 72 -2.95 -5.68 -16.36
N ALA A 73 -2.57 -4.51 -15.82
CA ALA A 73 -3.49 -3.39 -15.56
C ALA A 73 -3.26 -2.24 -16.57
N ASN A 74 -3.48 -2.51 -17.86
CA ASN A 74 -3.20 -1.51 -18.90
C ASN A 74 -4.38 -0.58 -19.14
N LEU A 75 -5.56 -0.88 -18.59
CA LEU A 75 -6.75 -0.06 -18.73
C LEU A 75 -6.83 0.98 -17.62
N ILE A 76 -6.88 2.27 -17.98
CA ILE A 76 -7.11 3.38 -17.06
C ILE A 76 -8.45 4.01 -17.37
N ILE A 77 -9.30 4.11 -16.35
CA ILE A 77 -10.57 4.82 -16.45
C ILE A 77 -10.55 6.08 -15.59
N GLU A 78 -10.97 7.20 -16.15
CA GLU A 78 -11.28 8.42 -15.41
C GLU A 78 -12.77 8.42 -15.10
N TYR A 79 -13.13 8.62 -13.85
CA TYR A 79 -14.54 8.66 -13.44
C TYR A 79 -14.81 9.82 -12.49
N LYS A 80 -16.05 10.32 -12.55
CA LYS A 80 -16.57 11.36 -11.67
C LYS A 80 -17.51 10.76 -10.66
N TYR A 81 -17.43 11.18 -9.41
CA TYR A 81 -18.37 10.80 -8.36
C TYR A 81 -18.72 12.00 -7.49
N VAL A 82 -19.73 11.84 -6.66
CA VAL A 82 -20.17 12.85 -5.70
C VAL A 82 -19.90 12.34 -4.29
N ASP A 83 -19.16 13.14 -3.54
CA ASP A 83 -18.85 12.93 -2.13
C ASP A 83 -20.10 13.03 -1.25
N PRO A 84 -20.04 12.51 0.00
CA PRO A 84 -21.07 12.76 1.00
C PRO A 84 -21.34 14.26 1.24
N ASP A 85 -20.33 15.10 1.08
CA ASP A 85 -20.42 16.56 1.22
C ASP A 85 -21.03 17.27 -0.01
N GLY A 86 -21.40 16.52 -1.07
CA GLY A 86 -22.00 17.06 -2.29
C GLY A 86 -20.99 17.60 -3.31
N TYR A 87 -19.69 17.52 -3.03
CA TYR A 87 -18.64 17.89 -3.98
C TYR A 87 -18.47 16.83 -5.04
N ALA A 88 -18.30 17.26 -6.29
CA ALA A 88 -18.03 16.35 -7.38
C ALA A 88 -16.52 16.21 -7.61
N ARG A 89 -16.00 14.99 -7.43
CA ARG A 89 -14.58 14.67 -7.62
C ARG A 89 -14.36 13.87 -8.88
N ARG A 90 -13.12 13.92 -9.36
CA ARG A 90 -12.62 13.06 -10.44
C ARG A 90 -11.45 12.27 -9.91
N THR A 91 -11.37 11.01 -10.30
CA THR A 91 -10.21 10.18 -10.02
C THR A 91 -10.03 9.17 -11.15
N GLU A 92 -8.90 8.49 -11.10
CA GLU A 92 -8.53 7.47 -12.06
C GLU A 92 -8.41 6.13 -11.34
N ALA A 93 -8.80 5.05 -12.02
CA ALA A 93 -8.59 3.69 -11.54
C ALA A 93 -7.96 2.84 -12.64
N ARG A 94 -7.05 1.96 -12.21
CA ARG A 94 -6.40 0.98 -13.08
C ARG A 94 -7.17 -0.33 -13.03
N LEU A 95 -7.51 -0.86 -14.19
CA LEU A 95 -8.32 -2.04 -14.38
C LEU A 95 -7.58 -3.06 -15.25
N PRO A 96 -7.92 -4.36 -15.14
CA PRO A 96 -7.44 -5.35 -16.08
C PRO A 96 -8.09 -5.18 -17.46
N ASP A 97 -7.35 -5.51 -18.51
CA ASP A 97 -7.78 -5.36 -19.91
C ASP A 97 -9.05 -6.16 -20.25
N SER A 98 -9.31 -7.24 -19.51
CA SER A 98 -10.51 -8.06 -19.64
C SER A 98 -11.81 -7.26 -19.46
N LEU A 99 -11.77 -6.16 -18.69
CA LEU A 99 -12.92 -5.34 -18.34
C LEU A 99 -13.16 -4.15 -19.30
N TRP A 100 -12.34 -4.00 -20.34
CA TRP A 100 -12.46 -2.92 -21.34
C TRP A 100 -13.86 -2.77 -21.96
N LYS A 101 -14.57 -3.89 -22.16
CA LYS A 101 -15.91 -3.87 -22.76
C LYS A 101 -16.99 -3.39 -21.78
N GLN A 102 -16.77 -3.56 -20.48
CA GLN A 102 -17.72 -3.25 -19.42
C GLN A 102 -17.67 -1.76 -19.04
N TYR A 103 -16.48 -1.17 -19.06
CA TYR A 103 -16.27 0.23 -18.72
C TYR A 103 -16.20 1.09 -19.99
N ARG A 104 -17.28 1.82 -20.26
CA ARG A 104 -17.40 2.78 -21.38
C ARG A 104 -17.70 4.17 -20.83
N PRO A 105 -17.29 5.25 -21.51
CA PRO A 105 -17.76 6.60 -21.18
C PRO A 105 -19.28 6.65 -21.07
N GLY A 106 -19.78 7.25 -19.98
CA GLY A 106 -21.21 7.30 -19.67
C GLY A 106 -21.75 6.10 -18.88
N THR A 107 -20.98 5.04 -18.70
CA THR A 107 -21.36 3.92 -17.82
C THR A 107 -21.37 4.37 -16.37
N ARG A 108 -22.42 4.00 -15.63
CA ARG A 108 -22.48 4.16 -14.18
C ARG A 108 -21.70 3.05 -13.50
N LEU A 109 -20.91 3.39 -12.51
CA LEU A 109 -20.13 2.44 -11.71
C LEU A 109 -20.35 2.67 -10.22
N LYS A 110 -20.03 1.64 -9.43
CA LYS A 110 -20.04 1.70 -7.98
C LYS A 110 -18.69 2.23 -7.52
N VAL A 111 -18.69 3.32 -6.75
CA VAL A 111 -17.49 3.89 -6.13
C VAL A 111 -17.55 3.62 -4.64
N ILE A 112 -16.45 3.16 -4.08
CA ILE A 112 -16.27 2.95 -2.66
C ILE A 112 -15.34 4.06 -2.18
N LEU A 113 -15.81 4.88 -1.24
CA LEU A 113 -15.07 5.99 -0.67
C LEU A 113 -14.87 5.81 0.84
N VAL A 114 -13.77 6.34 1.36
CA VAL A 114 -13.50 6.33 2.81
C VAL A 114 -14.22 7.51 3.46
N ARG A 115 -15.01 7.27 4.52
CA ARG A 115 -15.84 8.30 5.19
C ARG A 115 -15.07 9.56 5.57
N GLY A 116 -13.87 9.39 6.14
CA GLY A 116 -13.03 10.50 6.59
C GLY A 116 -12.10 11.09 5.52
N ARG A 117 -12.05 10.47 4.33
CA ARG A 117 -11.17 10.82 3.21
C ARG A 117 -11.86 10.45 1.89
N PRO A 118 -12.85 11.24 1.44
CA PRO A 118 -13.58 10.94 0.22
C PRO A 118 -12.70 11.04 -1.05
N ASP A 119 -11.53 11.67 -0.96
CA ASP A 119 -10.46 11.64 -1.96
C ASP A 119 -9.88 10.24 -2.18
N MET A 120 -9.94 9.38 -1.16
CA MET A 120 -9.58 7.95 -1.26
C MET A 120 -10.79 7.17 -1.75
N ALA A 121 -11.01 7.24 -3.06
CA ALA A 121 -12.06 6.50 -3.76
C ALA A 121 -11.44 5.37 -4.59
N ARG A 122 -12.10 4.22 -4.58
CA ARG A 122 -11.75 3.05 -5.39
C ARG A 122 -12.98 2.46 -6.05
N ILE A 123 -12.74 1.62 -7.05
CA ILE A 123 -13.79 0.79 -7.65
C ILE A 123 -13.52 -0.70 -7.35
N PRO A 124 -14.56 -1.56 -7.30
CA PRO A 124 -14.39 -2.96 -6.90
C PRO A 124 -13.41 -3.76 -7.77
N ASP A 125 -13.30 -3.41 -9.04
CA ASP A 125 -12.48 -4.13 -10.02
C ASP A 125 -11.07 -3.54 -10.19
N GLU A 126 -10.72 -2.55 -9.36
CA GLU A 126 -9.42 -1.88 -9.41
C GLU A 126 -8.28 -2.83 -9.05
N VAL A 127 -7.19 -2.76 -9.81
CA VAL A 127 -5.99 -3.55 -9.54
C VAL A 127 -5.27 -2.96 -8.34
N GLU A 128 -5.29 -3.70 -7.23
CA GLU A 128 -4.64 -3.30 -5.98
C GLU A 128 -3.12 -3.59 -6.00
N PRO A 129 -2.29 -2.78 -5.33
CA PRO A 129 -0.88 -3.07 -5.15
C PRO A 129 -0.66 -4.41 -4.44
N GLY A 130 0.36 -5.17 -4.84
CA GLY A 130 0.61 -6.52 -4.29
C GLY A 130 0.80 -6.55 -2.77
N PHE A 131 1.40 -5.51 -2.18
CA PHE A 131 1.53 -5.38 -0.72
C PHE A 131 0.17 -5.23 -0.02
N GLN A 132 -0.78 -4.55 -0.65
CA GLN A 132 -2.14 -4.37 -0.12
C GLN A 132 -2.91 -5.69 -0.12
N VAL A 133 -2.77 -6.48 -1.19
CA VAL A 133 -3.33 -7.83 -1.29
C VAL A 133 -2.74 -8.73 -0.20
N TRP A 134 -1.41 -8.70 -0.03
CA TRP A 134 -0.73 -9.46 1.02
C TRP A 134 -1.19 -9.08 2.43
N LEU A 135 -1.36 -7.79 2.73
CA LEU A 135 -1.89 -7.34 4.02
C LEU A 135 -3.30 -7.87 4.30
N ARG A 136 -4.18 -7.86 3.28
CA ARG A 136 -5.55 -8.35 3.41
C ARG A 136 -5.58 -9.87 3.67
N GLU A 137 -4.74 -10.63 2.98
CA GLU A 137 -4.60 -12.07 3.20
C GLU A 137 -4.10 -12.42 4.60
N LEU A 138 -3.23 -11.58 5.18
CA LEU A 138 -2.70 -11.79 6.53
C LEU A 138 -3.74 -11.48 7.63
N MET A 139 -4.70 -10.59 7.35
CA MET A 139 -5.74 -10.16 8.31
C MET A 139 -7.02 -10.99 8.30
N ASN A 140 -7.20 -11.86 7.29
CA ASN A 140 -8.34 -12.79 7.16
C ASN A 140 -8.00 -14.18 7.72
#